data_AF-A0A6I9PKS5-F1
#
_entry.id   AF-A0A6I9PKS5-F1
#
_cell.length_a   1.000
_cell.length_b   1.000
_cell.length_c   1.000
_cell.angle_alpha   90.00
_cell.angle_beta   90.00
_cell.angle_gamma   90.00
#
_symmetry.space_group_name_H-M   'P 1'
#
loop_
_entity.id
_entity.type
_entity.pdbx_description
1 polymer ?
#
loop_
_entity_poly.entity_id
_entity_poly.type
_entity_poly.pdbx_seq_one_letter_code
_entity_poly.pdbx_strand_id
1 'polypeptide(L)'
;MNVVFRFQVDSAVDLQQVVDRCPDHMTGADLYALCSDAMTAAIKRKISLIDEGLDSEESPVLVTVEDFSSALDNFKPSVSEEELLRYRNIQQKLTAK
;
A
#
# COMPACT_ATOMS: atom_id res chain seq x y z
N MET A 1 7.77 -19.59 10.97
CA MET A 1 6.38 -19.21 10.69
C MET A 1 6.43 -18.01 9.76
N ASN A 2 6.34 -18.22 8.44
CA ASN A 2 6.36 -17.12 7.46
C ASN A 2 4.94 -16.56 7.36
N VAL A 3 4.69 -15.45 8.06
CA VAL A 3 3.44 -14.71 7.91
C VAL A 3 3.59 -13.85 6.67
N VAL A 4 3.32 -14.42 5.49
CA VAL A 4 3.15 -13.62 4.28
C VAL A 4 1.69 -13.19 4.26
N PHE A 5 1.46 -11.90 4.42
CA PHE A 5 0.12 -11.32 4.39
C PHE A 5 -0.42 -11.44 2.96
N ARG A 6 -1.38 -12.35 2.74
CA ARG A 6 -1.98 -12.63 1.44
C ARG A 6 -3.37 -11.99 1.40
N PHE A 7 -3.55 -10.97 0.58
CA PHE A 7 -4.85 -10.42 0.24
C PHE A 7 -5.19 -10.73 -1.21
N GLN A 8 -6.48 -10.84 -1.50
CA GLN A 8 -6.97 -11.07 -2.85
C GLN A 8 -7.20 -9.72 -3.52
N VAL A 9 -6.67 -9.58 -4.72
CA VAL A 9 -6.81 -8.39 -5.54
C VAL A 9 -7.85 -8.70 -6.62
N ASP A 10 -8.74 -7.76 -6.88
CA ASP A 10 -9.70 -7.90 -7.97
C ASP A 10 -8.97 -8.04 -9.31
N SER A 11 -9.44 -8.94 -10.18
CA SER A 11 -8.91 -9.15 -11.52
C SER A 11 -8.87 -7.89 -12.40
N ALA A 12 -9.68 -6.88 -12.09
CA ALA A 12 -9.70 -5.60 -12.78
C ALA A 12 -8.55 -4.66 -12.37
N VAL A 13 -7.81 -4.98 -11.29
CA VAL A 13 -6.70 -4.13 -10.82
C VAL A 13 -5.46 -4.38 -11.65
N ASP A 14 -4.99 -3.31 -12.28
CA ASP A 14 -3.67 -3.25 -12.89
C ASP A 14 -2.65 -2.74 -11.86
N LEU A 15 -1.83 -3.64 -11.32
CA LEU A 15 -0.80 -3.29 -10.34
C LEU A 15 0.26 -2.36 -10.92
N GLN A 16 0.51 -2.38 -12.23
CA GLN A 16 1.46 -1.46 -12.86
C GLN A 16 0.96 -0.02 -12.74
N GLN A 17 -0.34 0.20 -12.98
CA GLN A 17 -0.95 1.53 -12.81
C GLN A 17 -0.94 2.02 -11.36
N VAL A 18 -1.05 1.11 -10.39
CA VAL A 18 -0.91 1.46 -8.97
C VAL A 18 0.52 1.94 -8.69
N VAL A 19 1.52 1.20 -9.18
CA VAL A 19 2.94 1.55 -9.01
C VAL A 19 3.29 2.86 -9.71
N ASP A 20 2.75 3.12 -10.90
CA ASP A 20 2.99 4.36 -11.64
C ASP A 20 2.44 5.61 -10.93
N ARG A 21 1.50 5.43 -9.99
CA ARG A 21 0.96 6.49 -9.13
C ARG A 21 1.69 6.64 -7.80
N CYS A 22 2.57 5.70 -7.45
CA CYS A 22 3.35 5.76 -6.23
C CYS A 22 4.41 6.88 -6.29
N PRO A 23 4.72 7.54 -5.17
CA PRO A 23 5.86 8.46 -5.12
C PRO A 23 7.19 7.77 -5.44
N ASP A 24 8.09 8.49 -6.12
CA ASP A 24 9.41 8.01 -6.58
C ASP A 24 10.32 7.48 -5.46
N HIS A 25 10.01 7.76 -4.19
CA HIS A 25 10.89 7.52 -3.04
C HIS A 25 10.35 6.48 -2.05
N MET A 26 9.44 5.60 -2.47
CA MET A 26 8.89 4.57 -1.59
C MET A 26 9.91 3.48 -1.26
N THR A 27 10.01 3.17 0.02
CA THR A 27 10.75 2.01 0.54
C THR A 27 9.88 0.75 0.51
N GLY A 28 10.48 -0.42 0.77
CA GLY A 28 9.71 -1.65 0.94
C GLY A 28 8.69 -1.59 2.10
N ALA A 29 8.99 -0.80 3.15
CA ALA A 29 8.07 -0.59 4.26
C ALA A 29 6.87 0.28 3.85
N ASP A 30 7.11 1.29 3.01
CA ASP A 30 6.06 2.15 2.46
C ASP A 30 5.10 1.35 1.57
N LEU A 31 5.63 0.48 0.71
CA LEU A 31 4.83 -0.40 -0.14
C LEU A 31 4.01 -1.38 0.70
N TYR A 32 4.57 -1.91 1.78
CA TYR A 32 3.84 -2.76 2.70
C TYR A 32 2.70 -1.99 3.38
N ALA A 33 2.98 -0.78 3.88
CA ALA A 33 1.98 0.08 4.50
C ALA A 33 0.84 0.41 3.52
N LEU A 34 1.17 0.79 2.28
CA LEU A 34 0.19 1.06 1.24
C LEU A 34 -0.75 -0.12 0.98
N CYS A 35 -0.19 -1.32 0.82
CA CYS A 35 -0.98 -2.55 0.64
C CYS A 35 -1.85 -2.86 1.86
N SER A 36 -1.34 -2.65 3.07
CA SER A 36 -2.08 -2.83 4.32
C SER A 36 -3.25 -1.85 4.44
N ASP A 37 -3.04 -0.59 4.04
CA ASP A 37 -4.06 0.45 4.07
C ASP A 37 -5.14 0.19 3.02
N ALA A 38 -4.75 -0.23 1.81
CA ALA A 38 -5.69 -0.64 0.76
C ALA A 38 -6.55 -1.83 1.22
N MET A 39 -5.95 -2.84 1.85
CA MET A 39 -6.74 -3.94 2.41
C MET A 39 -7.70 -3.47 3.52
N THR A 40 -7.27 -2.55 4.37
CA THR A 40 -8.12 -2.00 5.42
C THR A 40 -9.30 -1.23 4.83
N ALA A 41 -9.09 -0.48 3.73
CA ALA A 41 -10.15 0.17 2.98
C ALA A 41 -11.14 -0.86 2.39
N ALA A 42 -10.64 -1.93 1.78
CA ALA A 42 -11.47 -3.02 1.24
C ALA A 42 -12.32 -3.70 2.32
N ILE A 43 -11.76 -3.96 3.51
CA ILE A 43 -12.49 -4.54 4.64
C ILE A 43 -13.60 -3.59 5.11
N LYS A 44 -13.30 -2.30 5.29
CA LYS A 44 -14.31 -1.31 5.68
C LYS A 44 -15.45 -1.23 4.68
N ARG A 45 -15.12 -1.20 3.38
CA ARG A 45 -16.09 -1.22 2.29
C ARG A 45 -16.97 -2.46 2.35
N LYS A 46 -16.38 -3.64 2.56
CA LYS A 46 -17.14 -4.89 2.69
C LYS A 46 -18.11 -4.86 3.87
N ILE A 47 -17.66 -4.40 5.04
CA ILE A 47 -18.52 -4.27 6.23
C ILE A 47 -19.72 -3.37 5.92
N SER A 48 -19.50 -2.22 5.28
CA SER A 48 -20.60 -1.33 4.87
C SER A 48 -21.58 -1.98 3.89
N LEU A 49 -21.09 -2.75 2.91
CA LEU A 49 -21.95 -3.46 1.96
C LEU A 49 -22.79 -4.56 2.64
N ILE A 50 -22.23 -5.24 3.64
CA ILE A 50 -22.98 -6.24 4.44
C ILE A 50 -24.07 -5.55 5.26
N ASP A 51 -23.75 -4.42 5.91
CA ASP A 51 -24.72 -3.64 6.70
C ASP A 51 -25.88 -3.13 5.84
N GLU A 52 -25.62 -2.82 4.57
CA GLU A 52 -26.61 -2.40 3.57
C GLU A 52 -27.38 -3.58 2.94
N GLY A 53 -27.00 -4.83 3.24
CA GLY A 53 -27.60 -6.03 2.66
C GLY A 53 -27.25 -6.28 1.19
N LEU A 54 -26.17 -5.65 0.70
CA LEU A 54 -25.68 -5.74 -0.68
C LEU A 54 -24.58 -6.80 -0.85
N ASP A 55 -23.98 -7.28 0.25
CA ASP A 55 -22.97 -8.33 0.26
C ASP A 55 -23.16 -9.28 1.47
N SER A 56 -22.36 -10.34 1.56
CA SER A 56 -22.38 -11.31 2.64
C SER A 56 -21.01 -11.53 3.28
N GLU A 57 -21.01 -12.07 4.50
CA GLU A 57 -19.78 -12.47 5.21
C GLU A 57 -19.04 -13.63 4.52
N GLU A 58 -19.74 -14.44 3.71
CA GLU A 58 -19.18 -15.61 3.04
C GLU A 58 -18.38 -15.26 1.78
N SER A 59 -18.66 -14.12 1.15
CA SER A 59 -17.93 -13.71 -0.05
C SER A 59 -16.53 -13.18 0.32
N PRO A 60 -15.52 -13.34 -0.55
CA PRO A 60 -14.17 -12.91 -0.24
C PRO A 60 -14.06 -11.37 -0.14
N VAL A 61 -13.05 -10.89 0.59
CA VAL A 61 -12.62 -9.48 0.52
C VAL A 61 -11.71 -9.35 -0.69
N LEU A 62 -12.13 -8.60 -1.70
CA LEU A 62 -11.32 -8.25 -2.86
C LEU A 62 -10.89 -6.79 -2.75
N VAL A 63 -9.58 -6.55 -2.85
CA VAL A 63 -9.01 -5.20 -2.92
C VAL A 63 -9.17 -4.68 -4.34
N THR A 64 -9.80 -3.50 -4.49
CA THR A 64 -10.06 -2.87 -5.79
C THR A 64 -9.13 -1.67 -6.03
N VAL A 65 -9.21 -1.07 -7.21
CA VAL A 65 -8.39 0.11 -7.58
C VAL A 65 -8.74 1.31 -6.69
N GLU A 66 -10.00 1.43 -6.27
CA GLU A 66 -10.48 2.49 -5.40
C GLU A 66 -9.87 2.39 -3.99
N ASP A 67 -9.66 1.17 -3.50
CA ASP A 67 -9.02 0.94 -2.21
C ASP A 67 -7.54 1.37 -2.25
N PHE A 68 -6.81 1.03 -3.32
CA PHE A 68 -5.45 1.52 -3.55
C PHE A 68 -5.40 3.05 -3.73
N SER A 69 -6.37 3.62 -4.44
CA SER A 69 -6.46 5.07 -4.62
C SER A 69 -6.66 5.77 -3.29
N SER A 70 -7.56 5.28 -2.46
CA SER A 70 -7.82 5.82 -1.11
C SER A 70 -6.60 5.70 -0.20
N ALA A 71 -5.83 4.62 -0.34
CA ALA A 71 -4.58 4.43 0.40
C ALA A 71 -3.50 5.41 -0.06
N LEU A 72 -3.34 5.61 -1.37
CA LEU A 72 -2.39 6.57 -1.95
C LEU A 72 -2.73 8.02 -1.56
N ASP A 73 -4.00 8.39 -1.53
CA ASP A 73 -4.43 9.75 -1.17
C ASP A 73 -4.07 10.13 0.27
N ASN A 74 -4.00 9.14 1.17
CA ASN A 74 -3.62 9.33 2.57
C ASN A 74 -2.17 8.93 2.85
N PHE A 75 -1.42 8.50 1.83
CA PHE A 75 -0.10 7.94 1.98
C PHE A 75 0.91 9.03 2.38
N LYS A 76 1.72 8.72 3.40
CA LYS A 76 2.85 9.55 3.82
C LYS A 76 4.13 8.72 3.80
N PRO A 77 5.17 9.15 3.07
CA PRO A 77 6.46 8.47 3.07
C PRO A 77 7.02 8.30 4.49
N SER A 78 7.52 7.10 4.79
CA SER A 78 8.16 6.78 6.08
C SER A 78 9.52 7.44 6.26
N VAL A 79 10.22 7.74 5.15
CA VAL A 79 11.50 8.44 5.16
C VAL A 79 11.34 9.77 4.42
N SER A 80 11.76 10.85 5.06
CA SER A 80 11.75 12.18 4.44
C SER A 80 12.88 12.37 3.42
N GLU A 81 12.73 13.33 2.51
CA GLU A 81 13.79 13.69 1.56
C GLU A 81 15.08 14.14 2.26
N GLU A 82 14.96 14.84 3.40
CA GLU A 82 16.10 15.29 4.19
C GLU A 82 16.88 14.11 4.78
N GLU A 83 16.17 13.11 5.31
CA GLU A 83 16.78 11.88 5.81
C GLU A 83 17.43 11.08 4.68
N LEU A 84 16.79 10.98 3.51
CA LEU A 84 17.37 10.35 2.32
C LEU A 84 18.67 11.04 1.88
N LEU A 85 18.71 12.38 1.89
CA LEU A 85 19.91 13.14 1.57
C LEU A 85 21.02 12.90 2.60
N ARG A 86 20.67 12.88 3.89
CA ARG A 86 21.60 12.57 4.98
C ARG A 86 22.20 11.18 4.80
N TYR A 87 21.39 10.16 4.49
CA TYR A 87 21.87 8.80 4.26
C TYR A 87 22.79 8.71 3.04
N ARG A 88 22.46 9.38 1.92
CA ARG A 88 23.33 9.46 0.74
C ARG A 88 24.69 10.06 1.06
N ASN A 89 24.72 11.16 1.82
CA ASN A 89 25.96 11.82 2.21
C ASN A 89 26.83 10.93 3.12
N ILE A 90 26.22 10.17 4.02
CA ILE A 90 26.94 9.21 4.87
C ILE A 90 27.52 8.08 4.02
N GLN A 91 26.74 7.49 3.09
CA GLN A 91 27.22 6.45 2.19
C GLN A 91 28.42 6.91 1.36
N GLN A 92 28.34 8.10 0.72
CA GLN A 92 29.45 8.63 -0.08
C GLN A 92 30.73 8.79 0.73
N LYS A 93 30.65 9.28 1.98
CA LYS A 93 31.80 9.44 2.86
C LYS A 93 32.43 8.10 3.27
N LEU A 94 31.63 7.03 3.35
CA LEU A 94 32.11 5.69 3.71
C LEU A 94 32.68 4.93 2.50
N THR A 95 32.16 5.16 1.30
CA THR A 95 32.63 4.50 0.07
C THR A 95 33.83 5.22 -0.57
N ALA A 96 34.05 6.50 -0.27
CA ALA A 96 35.18 7.28 -0.76
C ALA A 96 36.50 7.05 0.03
N LYS A 97 36.57 6.01 0.86
CA LYS A 97 37.73 5.66 1.69
C LYS A 97 38.11 4.19 1.49
#